data_AF-A0A292RY06-F1
#
_entry.id   AF-A0A292RY06-F1
#
_cell.length_a   1.000
_cell.length_b   1.000
_cell.length_c   1.000
_cell.angle_alpha   90.00
_cell.angle_beta   90.00
_cell.angle_gamma   90.00
#
_symmetry.space_group_name_H-M   'P 1'
#
loop_
_entity.id
_entity.type
_entity.pdbx_description
1 polymer ?
#
loop_
_entity_poly.entity_id
_entity_poly.type
_entity_poly.pdbx_seq_one_letter_code
_entity_poly.pdbx_strand_id
1 'polypeptide(L)'
;MRKYLPVILLILALAFTVNIDTLANSGWVDQNGNPVSDKDVADAFSQGIMQGVTNMAKKIQPGYRKLMTCSPVSIDDASFHVYGISGNKCHFKYCQYDCALTMDMTRKYAEASLKGVEDALNGNFSTTPKTPHAKYIQSVLDNPSYCKNTGLQWTVEYENE
;
A
#
# COMPACT_ATOMS: atom_id res chain seq x y z
N MET A 1 6.47 1.48 23.61
CA MET A 1 6.77 1.64 22.17
C MET A 1 5.46 1.57 21.40
N ARG A 2 4.94 2.74 20.97
CA ARG A 2 3.63 2.86 20.33
C ARG A 2 3.72 2.40 18.87
N LYS A 3 2.73 1.60 18.48
CA LYS A 3 2.58 0.92 17.19
C LYS A 3 1.59 1.70 16.30
N TYR A 4 1.88 1.68 14.99
CA TYR A 4 1.08 2.04 13.80
C TYR A 4 0.35 3.38 13.75
N LEU A 5 0.72 4.19 12.75
CA LEU A 5 -0.17 5.18 12.16
C LEU A 5 0.30 5.60 10.74
N PRO A 6 0.09 4.80 9.68
CA PRO A 6 0.49 5.21 8.34
C PRO A 6 -0.67 5.91 7.62
N VAL A 7 -0.38 7.12 7.14
CA VAL A 7 -1.02 7.81 5.99
C VAL A 7 -2.46 8.32 6.16
N ILE A 8 -3.34 7.64 6.91
CA ILE A 8 -4.73 8.13 7.12
C ILE A 8 -4.72 9.47 7.89
N LEU A 9 -3.75 9.66 8.79
CA LEU A 9 -3.65 10.89 9.56
C LEU A 9 -3.03 12.08 8.80
N LEU A 10 -2.40 11.87 7.64
CA LEU A 10 -1.91 12.97 6.80
C LEU A 10 -3.03 13.59 5.95
N ILE A 11 -3.99 12.77 5.51
CA ILE A 11 -5.20 13.25 4.82
C ILE A 11 -6.14 13.95 5.82
N LEU A 12 -6.20 13.46 7.07
CA LEU A 12 -6.86 14.16 8.17
C LEU A 12 -6.12 15.46 8.55
N ALA A 13 -4.77 15.51 8.53
CA ALA A 13 -4.00 16.71 8.86
C ALA A 13 -4.21 17.88 7.88
N LEU A 14 -4.49 17.61 6.59
CA LEU A 14 -4.84 18.65 5.63
C LEU A 14 -6.28 19.17 5.82
N ALA A 15 -7.15 18.43 6.51
CA ALA A 15 -8.47 18.90 6.93
C ALA A 15 -8.44 19.69 8.26
N PHE A 16 -7.30 19.68 8.99
CA PHE A 16 -7.18 20.29 10.33
C PHE A 16 -6.52 21.67 10.37
N THR A 17 -6.31 22.34 9.23
CA THR A 17 -6.00 23.79 9.22
C THR A 17 -7.26 24.65 9.27
N VAL A 18 -8.45 24.04 9.25
CA VAL A 18 -9.74 24.71 9.46
C VAL A 18 -10.11 24.57 10.93
N ASN A 19 -10.29 25.68 11.63
CA ASN A 19 -10.70 25.75 13.04
C ASN A 19 -11.83 24.73 13.35
N ILE A 20 -11.48 23.67 14.07
CA ILE A 20 -12.34 22.50 14.35
C ILE A 20 -13.55 22.89 15.22
N ASP A 21 -13.43 23.94 16.03
CA ASP A 21 -14.52 24.42 16.89
C ASP A 21 -15.69 25.04 16.09
N THR A 22 -15.46 25.43 14.84
CA THR A 22 -16.52 25.94 13.93
C THR A 22 -17.20 24.85 13.10
N LEU A 23 -16.59 23.66 12.97
CA LEU A 23 -17.11 22.56 12.14
C LEU A 23 -18.02 21.59 12.91
N ALA A 24 -17.99 21.62 14.24
CA ALA A 24 -18.79 20.70 15.07
C ALA A 24 -20.30 20.96 15.01
N ASN A 25 -20.76 22.11 14.48
CA ASN A 25 -22.17 22.50 14.42
C ASN A 25 -22.70 22.75 13.00
N SER A 26 -21.89 22.57 11.95
CA SER A 26 -22.29 22.78 10.56
C SER A 26 -22.10 21.49 9.78
N GLY A 27 -23.20 20.87 9.33
CA GLY A 27 -23.15 19.71 8.45
C GLY A 27 -22.34 19.98 7.18
N TRP A 28 -21.93 18.92 6.49
CA TRP A 28 -21.16 19.04 5.25
C TRP A 28 -21.93 19.82 4.20
N VAL A 29 -21.24 20.67 3.44
CA VAL A 29 -21.80 21.38 2.29
C VAL A 29 -20.91 21.17 1.07
N ASP A 30 -21.51 21.15 -0.11
CA ASP A 30 -20.79 21.05 -1.38
C ASP A 30 -20.14 22.39 -1.78
N GLN A 31 -19.49 22.42 -2.95
CA GLN A 31 -18.81 23.61 -3.49
C GLN A 31 -19.77 24.78 -3.77
N ASN A 32 -21.07 24.51 -3.84
CA ASN A 32 -22.13 25.48 -4.07
C ASN A 32 -22.88 25.85 -2.78
N GLY A 33 -22.48 25.32 -1.63
CA GLY A 33 -23.10 25.57 -0.33
C GLY A 33 -24.33 24.70 -0.02
N ASN A 34 -24.63 23.68 -0.82
CA ASN A 34 -25.76 22.78 -0.56
C ASN A 34 -25.38 21.74 0.51
N PRO A 35 -26.28 21.41 1.46
CA PRO A 35 -26.03 20.35 2.43
C PRO A 35 -25.74 18.99 1.77
N VAL A 36 -24.73 18.30 2.29
CA VAL A 36 -24.31 16.95 1.88
C VAL A 36 -24.49 16.02 3.06
N SER A 37 -25.01 14.81 2.81
CA SER A 37 -25.22 13.85 3.89
C SER A 37 -23.90 13.17 4.31
N ASP A 38 -23.82 12.75 5.57
CA ASP A 38 -22.66 11.97 6.06
C ASP A 38 -22.43 10.70 5.24
N LYS A 39 -23.51 10.11 4.70
CA LYS A 39 -23.45 8.94 3.82
C LYS A 39 -22.73 9.28 2.51
N ASP A 40 -23.05 10.40 1.88
CA ASP A 40 -22.45 10.80 0.61
C ASP A 40 -20.95 11.10 0.78
N VAL A 41 -20.58 11.71 1.91
CA VAL A 41 -19.16 11.94 2.27
C VAL A 41 -18.44 10.61 2.48
N ALA A 42 -19.04 9.68 3.24
CA ALA A 42 -18.46 8.36 3.48
C ALA A 42 -18.32 7.53 2.19
N ASP A 43 -19.31 7.60 1.30
CA ASP A 43 -19.30 6.91 0.01
C ASP A 43 -18.21 7.51 -0.91
N ALA A 44 -18.10 8.84 -0.99
CA ALA A 44 -17.06 9.52 -1.77
C ALA A 44 -15.65 9.21 -1.26
N PHE A 45 -15.46 9.19 0.07
CA PHE A 45 -14.18 8.79 0.68
C PHE A 45 -13.83 7.34 0.35
N SER A 46 -14.81 6.43 0.45
CA SER A 46 -14.63 5.01 0.13
C SER A 46 -14.26 4.81 -1.34
N GLN A 47 -14.92 5.52 -2.26
CA GLN A 47 -14.58 5.51 -3.68
C GLN A 47 -13.16 6.03 -3.93
N GLY A 48 -12.76 7.10 -3.26
CA GLY A 48 -11.39 7.63 -3.35
C GLY A 48 -10.32 6.61 -2.94
N ILE A 49 -10.54 5.90 -1.83
CA ILE A 49 -9.65 4.81 -1.39
C ILE A 49 -9.60 3.71 -2.44
N MET A 50 -10.76 3.23 -2.91
CA MET A 50 -10.84 2.13 -3.87
C MET A 50 -10.18 2.49 -5.21
N GLN A 51 -10.32 3.73 -5.67
CA GLN A 51 -9.64 4.23 -6.86
C GLN A 51 -8.12 4.26 -6.65
N GLY A 52 -7.65 4.72 -5.49
CA GLY A 52 -6.24 4.71 -5.13
C GLY A 52 -5.64 3.30 -5.12
N VAL A 53 -6.34 2.35 -4.49
CA VAL A 53 -5.96 0.93 -4.45
C VAL A 53 -5.91 0.33 -5.86
N THR A 54 -6.94 0.60 -6.68
CA THR A 54 -7.02 0.11 -8.07
C THR A 54 -5.86 0.67 -8.91
N ASN A 55 -5.55 1.95 -8.78
CA ASN A 55 -4.45 2.58 -9.50
C ASN A 55 -3.10 1.98 -9.10
N MET A 56 -2.88 1.77 -7.80
CA MET A 56 -1.66 1.11 -7.31
C MET A 56 -1.56 -0.34 -7.80
N ALA A 57 -2.67 -1.09 -7.77
CA ALA A 57 -2.74 -2.46 -8.27
C ALA A 57 -2.33 -2.56 -9.75
N LYS A 58 -2.82 -1.64 -10.60
CA LYS A 58 -2.41 -1.55 -12.02
C LYS A 58 -0.91 -1.27 -12.17
N LYS A 59 -0.36 -0.35 -11.37
CA LYS A 59 1.07 0.01 -11.41
C LYS A 59 1.97 -1.14 -10.99
N ILE A 60 1.62 -1.85 -9.91
CA ILE A 60 2.49 -2.88 -9.31
C ILE A 60 2.38 -4.26 -9.97
N GLN A 61 1.26 -4.56 -10.65
CA GLN A 61 1.04 -5.83 -11.36
C GLN A 61 2.24 -6.30 -12.20
N PRO A 62 2.85 -5.49 -13.08
CA PRO A 62 4.03 -5.92 -13.86
C PRO A 62 5.22 -6.31 -12.97
N GLY A 63 5.37 -5.69 -11.80
CA GLY A 63 6.41 -6.01 -10.83
C GLY A 63 6.27 -7.44 -10.31
N TYR A 64 5.07 -7.84 -9.88
CA TYR A 64 4.81 -9.21 -9.45
C TYR A 64 4.96 -10.24 -10.57
N ARG A 65 4.63 -9.88 -11.83
CA ARG A 65 4.90 -10.76 -12.98
C ARG A 65 6.39 -10.98 -13.20
N LYS A 66 7.22 -9.94 -13.07
CA LYS A 66 8.69 -10.06 -13.15
C LYS A 66 9.28 -10.82 -11.97
N LEU A 67 8.64 -10.73 -10.79
CA LEU A 67 9.05 -11.46 -9.60
C LEU A 67 8.95 -12.99 -9.78
N MET A 68 7.97 -13.49 -10.55
CA MET A 68 7.84 -14.93 -10.89
C MET A 68 9.11 -15.55 -11.49
N THR A 69 9.85 -14.75 -12.27
CA THR A 69 11.09 -15.15 -12.93
C THR A 69 12.32 -14.52 -12.28
N CYS A 70 12.14 -13.83 -11.15
CA CYS A 70 13.15 -13.01 -10.50
C CYS A 70 13.93 -12.11 -11.48
N SER A 71 13.21 -11.50 -12.42
CA SER A 71 13.83 -10.62 -13.42
C SER A 71 13.89 -9.19 -12.91
N PRO A 72 15.01 -8.46 -13.09
CA PRO A 72 15.14 -7.10 -12.61
C PRO A 72 14.03 -6.17 -13.13
N VAL A 73 13.47 -5.37 -12.24
CA VAL A 73 12.51 -4.31 -12.54
C VAL A 73 12.45 -3.31 -11.40
N SER A 74 12.30 -2.03 -11.71
CA SER A 74 11.96 -0.99 -10.74
C SER A 74 10.60 -0.37 -11.08
N ILE A 75 9.78 -0.16 -10.07
CA ILE A 75 8.53 0.60 -10.10
C ILE A 75 8.58 1.55 -8.90
N ASP A 76 9.31 2.67 -9.05
CA ASP A 76 9.57 3.65 -7.98
C ASP A 76 8.28 4.17 -7.34
N ASP A 77 7.30 4.54 -8.19
CA ASP A 77 5.95 4.97 -7.78
C ASP A 77 5.22 4.00 -6.85
N ALA A 78 5.55 2.71 -6.92
CA ALA A 78 4.96 1.66 -6.11
C ALA A 78 5.92 1.15 -5.02
N SER A 79 7.08 1.80 -4.85
CA SER A 79 8.15 1.37 -3.95
C SER A 79 8.49 -0.12 -4.11
N PHE A 80 8.48 -0.61 -5.35
CA PHE A 80 8.67 -2.02 -5.68
C PHE A 80 9.88 -2.20 -6.58
N HIS A 81 10.81 -3.05 -6.18
CA HIS A 81 12.00 -3.38 -6.94
C HIS A 81 12.26 -4.88 -6.90
N VAL A 82 12.60 -5.47 -8.02
CA VAL A 82 13.24 -6.79 -8.08
C VAL A 82 14.68 -6.54 -8.49
N TYR A 83 15.63 -6.88 -7.62
CA TYR A 83 17.06 -6.73 -7.91
C TYR A 83 17.58 -7.87 -8.78
N GLY A 84 16.92 -9.03 -8.69
CA GLY A 84 17.29 -10.25 -9.40
C GLY A 84 17.82 -11.32 -8.46
N ILE A 85 18.49 -12.32 -9.03
CA ILE A 85 19.03 -13.44 -8.28
C ILE A 85 20.35 -13.01 -7.62
N SER A 86 20.44 -13.19 -6.31
CA SER A 86 21.67 -13.02 -5.52
C SER A 86 21.95 -14.32 -4.77
N GLY A 87 23.08 -14.96 -5.07
CA GLY A 87 23.36 -16.32 -4.64
C GLY A 87 22.32 -17.31 -5.19
N ASN A 88 21.53 -17.91 -4.31
CA ASN A 88 20.43 -18.84 -4.66
C ASN A 88 19.04 -18.32 -4.24
N LYS A 89 18.92 -17.00 -4.06
CA LYS A 89 17.69 -16.34 -3.63
C LYS A 89 17.33 -15.21 -4.58
N CYS A 90 16.03 -14.99 -4.77
CA CYS A 90 15.52 -13.80 -5.40
C CYS A 90 15.48 -12.66 -4.39
N HIS A 91 16.12 -11.54 -4.73
CA HIS A 91 16.14 -10.33 -3.92
C HIS A 91 15.18 -9.30 -4.50
N PHE A 92 14.26 -8.81 -3.67
CA PHE A 92 13.31 -7.77 -4.04
C PHE A 92 12.96 -6.89 -2.84
N LYS A 93 12.56 -5.65 -3.11
CA LYS A 93 12.06 -4.70 -2.13
C LYS A 93 10.62 -4.35 -2.46
N TYR A 94 9.76 -4.33 -1.44
CA TYR A 94 8.39 -3.86 -1.54
C TYR A 94 8.06 -2.98 -0.34
N CYS A 95 7.80 -1.70 -0.58
CA CYS A 95 7.65 -0.68 0.45
C CYS A 95 8.85 -0.72 1.42
N GLN A 96 8.58 -0.97 2.71
CA GLN A 96 9.56 -1.08 3.78
C GLN A 96 10.23 -2.46 3.87
N TYR A 97 9.79 -3.45 3.10
CA TYR A 97 10.29 -4.83 3.19
C TYR A 97 11.39 -5.07 2.17
N ASP A 98 12.54 -5.49 2.65
CA ASP A 98 13.66 -5.96 1.85
C ASP A 98 13.75 -7.49 2.01
N CYS A 99 13.48 -8.24 0.93
CA CYS A 99 13.20 -9.66 0.97
C CYS A 99 14.16 -10.48 0.11
N ALA A 100 14.63 -11.61 0.65
CA ALA A 100 15.46 -12.59 -0.05
C ALA A 100 14.86 -14.00 0.11
N LEU A 101 14.20 -14.49 -0.94
CA LEU A 101 13.44 -15.75 -0.93
C LEU A 101 14.06 -16.79 -1.87
N THR A 102 13.86 -18.08 -1.61
CA THR A 102 14.15 -19.11 -2.64
C THR A 102 13.23 -18.91 -3.85
N MET A 103 13.62 -19.42 -5.02
CA MET A 103 12.80 -19.28 -6.23
C MET A 103 11.39 -19.86 -6.07
N ASP A 104 11.24 -21.00 -5.39
CA ASP A 104 9.91 -21.60 -5.15
C ASP A 104 9.02 -20.74 -4.26
N MET A 105 9.60 -20.15 -3.21
CA MET A 105 8.88 -19.21 -2.36
C MET A 105 8.54 -17.92 -3.09
N THR A 106 9.46 -17.43 -3.91
CA THR A 106 9.26 -16.22 -4.73
C THR A 106 8.07 -16.37 -5.66
N ARG A 107 7.96 -17.52 -6.35
CA ARG A 107 6.81 -17.82 -7.22
C ARG A 107 5.50 -17.87 -6.46
N LYS A 108 5.45 -18.61 -5.35
CA LYS A 108 4.24 -18.68 -4.50
C LYS A 108 3.83 -17.30 -3.97
N TYR A 109 4.81 -16.49 -3.57
CA TYR A 109 4.57 -15.13 -3.09
C TYR A 109 4.03 -14.23 -4.21
N ALA A 110 4.63 -14.30 -5.40
CA ALA A 110 4.18 -13.54 -6.56
C ALA A 110 2.79 -13.98 -7.05
N GLU A 111 2.48 -15.28 -7.09
CA GLU A 111 1.15 -15.82 -7.41
C GLU A 111 0.08 -15.31 -6.44
N ALA A 112 0.34 -15.44 -5.13
CA ALA A 112 -0.58 -14.93 -4.11
C ALA A 112 -0.78 -13.41 -4.23
N SER A 113 0.30 -12.67 -4.50
CA SER A 113 0.26 -11.22 -4.67
C SER A 113 -0.50 -10.79 -5.93
N LEU A 114 -0.36 -11.54 -7.04
CA LEU A 114 -1.14 -11.33 -8.26
C LEU A 114 -2.63 -11.57 -8.02
N LYS A 115 -2.99 -12.54 -7.17
CA LYS A 115 -4.38 -12.72 -6.76
C LYS A 115 -4.90 -11.52 -5.97
N GLY A 116 -4.11 -10.98 -5.05
CA GLY A 116 -4.46 -9.73 -4.34
C GLY A 116 -4.60 -8.52 -5.26
N VAL A 117 -3.77 -8.43 -6.30
CA VAL A 117 -3.90 -7.41 -7.36
C VAL A 117 -5.20 -7.59 -8.13
N GLU A 118 -5.53 -8.81 -8.55
CA GLU A 118 -6.80 -9.08 -9.24
C GLU A 118 -8.01 -8.72 -8.37
N ASP A 119 -8.00 -9.11 -7.09
CA ASP A 119 -9.06 -8.77 -6.15
C ASP A 119 -9.22 -7.24 -6.02
N ALA A 120 -8.11 -6.50 -5.92
CA ALA A 120 -8.12 -5.03 -5.91
C ALA A 120 -8.69 -4.41 -7.19
N LEU A 121 -8.31 -4.93 -8.37
CA LEU A 121 -8.82 -4.47 -9.67
C LEU A 121 -10.33 -4.72 -9.83
N ASN A 122 -10.85 -5.75 -9.16
CA ASN A 122 -12.27 -6.10 -9.15
C ASN A 122 -13.06 -5.40 -8.02
N GLY A 123 -12.44 -4.47 -7.29
CA GLY A 123 -13.09 -3.73 -6.20
C GLY A 123 -13.20 -4.52 -4.89
N ASN A 124 -12.58 -5.70 -4.78
CA ASN A 124 -12.64 -6.60 -3.64
C ASN A 124 -11.40 -6.45 -2.75
N PHE A 125 -11.12 -5.24 -2.28
CA PHE A 125 -10.00 -4.97 -1.39
C PHE A 125 -10.37 -5.18 0.08
N SER A 126 -9.46 -5.76 0.86
CA SER A 126 -9.57 -5.80 2.32
C SER A 126 -8.29 -5.30 2.96
N THR A 127 -8.44 -4.46 3.98
CA THR A 127 -7.34 -4.00 4.85
C THR A 127 -6.85 -5.07 5.83
N THR A 128 -7.49 -6.25 5.82
CA THR A 128 -7.17 -7.37 6.71
C THR A 128 -6.90 -8.64 5.91
N PRO A 129 -5.90 -9.45 6.30
CA PRO A 129 -5.58 -10.68 5.57
C PRO A 129 -6.61 -11.78 5.87
N LYS A 130 -7.75 -11.72 5.17
CA LYS A 130 -8.86 -12.67 5.33
C LYS A 130 -8.73 -13.89 4.42
N THR A 131 -8.15 -13.72 3.23
CA THR A 131 -7.98 -14.80 2.24
C THR A 131 -6.71 -15.62 2.53
N PRO A 132 -6.66 -16.90 2.09
CA PRO A 132 -5.44 -17.71 2.19
C PRO A 132 -4.23 -17.05 1.54
N HIS A 133 -4.42 -16.41 0.38
CA HIS A 133 -3.37 -15.67 -0.33
C HIS A 133 -2.84 -14.48 0.48
N ALA A 134 -3.73 -13.66 1.05
CA ALA A 134 -3.34 -12.52 1.86
C ALA A 134 -2.61 -12.94 3.15
N LYS A 135 -3.07 -14.02 3.80
CA LYS A 135 -2.39 -14.61 4.96
C LYS A 135 -1.00 -15.13 4.61
N TYR A 136 -0.85 -15.77 3.46
CA TYR A 136 0.44 -16.24 2.99
C TYR A 136 1.42 -15.09 2.74
N ILE A 137 1.00 -14.05 2.01
CA ILE A 137 1.81 -12.84 1.76
C ILE A 137 2.27 -12.25 3.10
N GLN A 138 1.36 -12.05 4.04
CA GLN A 138 1.68 -11.50 5.36
C GLN A 138 2.69 -12.39 6.11
N SER A 139 2.51 -13.71 6.07
CA SER A 139 3.42 -14.66 6.72
C SER A 139 4.85 -14.62 6.16
N VAL A 140 5.00 -14.28 4.88
CA VAL A 140 6.31 -14.11 4.24
C VAL A 140 6.93 -12.79 4.69
N LEU A 141 6.17 -11.70 4.65
CA LEU A 141 6.66 -10.36 5.02
C LEU A 141 7.03 -10.25 6.51
N ASP A 142 6.29 -10.94 7.39
CA ASP A 142 6.53 -10.94 8.84
C ASP A 142 7.66 -11.88 9.28
N ASN A 143 8.16 -12.75 8.38
CA ASN A 143 9.21 -13.69 8.73
C ASN A 143 10.60 -13.05 8.55
N PRO A 144 11.37 -12.83 9.64
CA PRO A 144 12.67 -12.16 9.57
C PRO A 144 13.74 -12.96 8.83
N SER A 145 13.54 -14.27 8.63
CA SER A 145 14.44 -15.11 7.80
C SER A 145 14.28 -14.84 6.31
N TYR A 146 13.18 -14.19 5.92
CA TYR A 146 12.75 -13.96 4.56
C TYR A 146 12.80 -12.49 4.19
N CYS A 147 12.26 -11.64 5.06
CA CYS A 147 12.15 -10.20 4.83
C CYS A 147 12.64 -9.43 6.05
N LYS A 148 13.42 -8.39 5.80
CA LYS A 148 13.79 -7.39 6.78
C LYS A 148 12.87 -6.18 6.61
N ASN A 149 12.21 -5.77 7.68
CA ASN A 149 11.56 -4.47 7.71
C ASN A 149 12.64 -3.40 7.90
N THR A 150 12.87 -2.61 6.87
CA THR A 150 13.87 -1.54 6.82
C THR A 150 13.38 -0.22 7.42
N GLY A 151 12.12 -0.18 7.89
CA GLY A 151 11.43 1.05 8.23
C GLY A 151 11.09 1.86 6.98
N LEU A 152 10.23 2.87 7.13
CA LEU A 152 10.12 3.91 6.12
C LEU A 152 11.36 4.81 6.25
N GLN A 153 12.40 4.57 5.46
CA GLN A 153 13.47 5.56 5.28
C GLN A 153 12.92 6.69 4.41
N TRP A 154 12.25 7.66 5.04
CA TRP A 154 12.11 9.00 4.48
C TRP A 154 13.33 9.80 4.94
N THR A 155 14.41 9.81 4.18
CA THR A 155 15.33 10.94 4.22
C THR A 155 14.63 12.09 3.52
N VAL A 156 13.84 12.85 4.27
CA VAL A 156 13.55 14.24 3.89
C VAL A 156 14.82 14.99 4.21
N GLU A 157 15.68 15.16 3.20
CA GLU A 157 16.70 16.21 3.25
C GLU A 157 15.93 17.52 3.30
N TYR A 158 15.87 18.12 4.49
CA TYR A 158 15.53 19.53 4.59
C TYR A 158 16.75 20.28 4.08
N GLU A 159 16.68 20.75 2.83
CA GLU A 159 17.50 21.88 2.39
C GLU A 159 17.11 23.07 3.28
N ASN A 160 17.93 23.32 4.29
CA ASN A 160 17.95 24.60 4.97
C ASN A 160 18.80 25.54 4.11
N GLU A 161 18.14 26.37 3.31
CA GLU A 161 18.67 27.66 2.87
C GLU A 161 17.82 28.79 3.45
#